data_AF-A0A176TLW4-F1
#
_entry.id   AF-A0A176TLW4-F1
#
_cell.length_a   1.000
_cell.length_b   1.000
_cell.length_c   1.000
_cell.angle_alpha   90.00
_cell.angle_beta   90.00
_cell.angle_gamma   90.00
#
_symmetry.space_group_name_H-M   'P 1'
#
loop_
_entity.id
_entity.type
_entity.pdbx_description
1 polymer ?
#
loop_
_entity_poly.entity_id
_entity_poly.type
_entity_poly.pdbx_seq_one_letter_code
_entity_poly.pdbx_strand_id
1 'polypeptide(L)'
;MVDKISSTFGSWPVLKQIEKNNPDRQFITLSSTSIHNDLQLLDVSGDPSVFANPLIYRVKFHTGNFSWNGFYRFSFMTLSKEEIKVLDAKISQLATPERLPLGLNDLFVLQPQKRPNERVLLTIWQLDSDYSIWRRSESYEPFKIYSDSGAYNYHDSNYTAYQLHSLES
;
A
#
# COMPACT_ATOMS: atom_id res chain seq x y z
N MET A 1 8.42 11.19 -10.03
CA MET A 1 7.44 11.09 -8.93
C MET A 1 6.32 10.20 -9.42
N VAL A 2 6.00 9.12 -8.71
CA VAL A 2 4.93 8.19 -9.10
C VAL A 2 3.59 8.84 -8.75
N ASP A 3 2.77 9.14 -9.75
CA ASP A 3 1.46 9.77 -9.58
C ASP A 3 0.30 8.75 -9.54
N LYS A 4 0.59 7.52 -9.95
CA LYS A 4 -0.37 6.44 -10.09
C LYS A 4 0.25 5.09 -9.79
N ILE A 5 -0.49 4.25 -9.09
CA ILE A 5 -0.17 2.83 -8.89
C ILE A 5 -1.32 2.03 -9.48
N SER A 6 -1.01 1.01 -10.26
CA SER A 6 -2.02 0.07 -10.75
C SER A 6 -1.80 -1.29 -10.12
N SER A 7 -2.86 -2.06 -9.93
CA SER A 7 -2.76 -3.39 -9.36
C SER A 7 -3.72 -4.37 -10.00
N THR A 8 -3.31 -5.64 -10.04
CA THR A 8 -4.16 -6.77 -10.42
C THR A 8 -3.83 -7.99 -9.55
N PHE A 9 -4.73 -8.96 -9.52
CA PHE A 9 -4.58 -10.20 -8.75
C PHE A 9 -4.61 -11.40 -9.69
N GLY A 10 -3.92 -12.47 -9.32
CA GLY A 10 -3.91 -13.68 -10.13
C GLY A 10 -2.96 -14.74 -9.61
N SER A 11 -2.94 -15.89 -10.28
CA SER A 11 -1.96 -16.93 -10.00
C SER A 11 -0.57 -16.52 -10.46
N TRP A 12 0.46 -17.11 -9.87
CA TRP A 12 1.86 -16.83 -10.22
C TRP A 12 2.14 -16.91 -11.73
N PRO A 13 1.73 -17.97 -12.47
CA PRO A 13 2.00 -18.03 -13.91
C PRO A 13 1.40 -16.86 -14.70
N VAL A 14 0.21 -16.40 -14.31
CA VAL A 14 -0.47 -15.27 -14.96
C VAL A 14 0.29 -13.96 -14.71
N LEU A 15 0.60 -13.68 -13.44
CA LEU A 15 1.33 -12.47 -13.07
C LEU A 15 2.73 -12.46 -13.70
N LYS A 16 3.41 -13.61 -13.70
CA LYS A 16 4.74 -13.73 -14.30
C LYS A 16 4.74 -13.50 -15.82
N GLN A 17 3.69 -13.95 -16.50
CA GLN A 17 3.53 -13.69 -17.92
C GLN A 17 3.32 -12.19 -18.21
N ILE A 18 2.58 -11.49 -17.35
CA ILE A 18 2.40 -10.03 -17.46
C ILE A 18 3.74 -9.32 -17.29
N GLU A 19 4.53 -9.67 -16.28
CA GLU A 19 5.88 -9.14 -16.08
C GLU A 19 6.76 -9.35 -17.32
N LYS A 20 6.80 -10.58 -17.83
CA LYS A 20 7.61 -10.95 -19.01
C LYS A 20 7.22 -10.18 -20.26
N ASN A 21 5.94 -9.89 -20.44
CA ASN A 21 5.42 -9.21 -21.63
C ASN A 21 5.65 -7.69 -21.60
N ASN A 22 5.98 -7.10 -20.45
CA ASN A 22 6.14 -5.66 -20.28
C ASN A 22 7.44 -5.36 -19.49
N PRO A 23 8.62 -5.69 -20.05
CA PRO A 23 9.90 -5.59 -19.36
C PRO A 23 10.34 -4.14 -19.07
N ASP A 24 9.69 -3.17 -19.72
CA ASP A 24 9.88 -1.73 -19.52
C ASP A 24 9.15 -1.20 -18.27
N ARG A 25 8.22 -1.98 -17.70
CA ARG A 25 7.46 -1.61 -16.51
C ARG A 25 8.20 -1.95 -15.22
N GLN A 26 7.84 -1.23 -14.16
CA GLN A 26 8.32 -1.49 -12.81
C GLN A 26 7.24 -2.24 -12.03
N PHE A 27 7.39 -3.56 -11.93
CA PHE A 27 6.45 -4.41 -11.23
C PHE A 27 6.97 -4.89 -9.87
N ILE A 28 6.06 -5.02 -8.91
CA ILE A 28 6.29 -5.63 -7.62
C ILE A 28 5.23 -6.72 -7.40
N THR A 29 5.66 -7.98 -7.35
CA THR A 29 4.77 -9.08 -6.97
C THR A 29 4.72 -9.20 -5.45
N LEU A 30 3.51 -9.20 -4.89
CA LEU A 30 3.22 -9.30 -3.47
C LEU A 30 2.49 -10.61 -3.17
N SER A 31 2.77 -11.21 -2.02
CA SER A 31 2.05 -12.37 -1.49
C SER A 31 1.35 -12.01 -0.20
N SER A 32 0.06 -12.36 -0.11
CA SER A 32 -0.73 -12.15 1.10
C SER A 32 -0.10 -12.91 2.28
N THR A 33 -0.04 -12.28 3.44
CA THR A 33 0.41 -12.94 4.68
C THR A 33 -0.69 -13.79 5.33
N SER A 34 -1.94 -13.62 4.89
CA SER A 34 -3.11 -14.26 5.51
C SER A 34 -3.74 -15.35 4.65
N ILE A 35 -3.57 -15.27 3.32
CA ILE A 35 -4.16 -16.22 2.37
C ILE A 35 -3.06 -16.76 1.48
N HIS A 36 -2.78 -18.06 1.60
CA HIS A 36 -1.80 -18.72 0.73
C HIS A 36 -2.22 -18.63 -0.74
N ASN A 37 -1.26 -18.33 -1.62
CA ASN A 37 -1.42 -18.21 -3.07
C ASN A 37 -2.31 -17.04 -3.55
N ASP A 38 -2.67 -16.10 -2.67
CA ASP A 38 -3.26 -14.83 -3.08
C ASP A 38 -2.13 -13.85 -3.41
N LEU A 39 -1.87 -13.67 -4.71
CA LEU A 39 -0.82 -12.80 -5.22
C LEU A 39 -1.42 -11.55 -5.85
N GLN A 40 -0.75 -10.44 -5.57
CA GLN A 40 -1.06 -9.13 -6.11
C GLN A 40 0.15 -8.61 -6.88
N LEU A 41 -0.05 -8.20 -8.13
CA LEU A 41 0.98 -7.50 -8.91
C LEU A 41 0.70 -6.01 -8.82
N LEU A 42 1.70 -5.24 -8.39
CA LEU A 42 1.69 -3.78 -8.45
C LEU A 42 2.50 -3.32 -9.66
N ASP A 43 1.96 -2.38 -10.42
CA ASP A 43 2.70 -1.55 -11.37
C ASP A 43 2.94 -0.19 -10.73
N VAL A 44 4.20 0.10 -10.43
CA VAL A 44 4.65 1.33 -9.77
C VAL A 44 5.39 2.28 -10.71
N SER A 45 5.38 1.99 -12.02
CA SER A 45 6.01 2.83 -13.05
C SER A 45 5.37 4.22 -13.19
N GLY A 46 4.08 4.35 -12.86
CA GLY A 46 3.25 5.53 -13.13
C GLY A 46 2.58 5.51 -14.51
N ASP A 47 2.93 4.56 -15.37
CA ASP A 47 2.41 4.47 -16.74
C ASP A 47 0.96 3.98 -16.81
N PRO A 48 0.24 4.18 -17.93
CA PRO A 48 -1.06 3.57 -18.14
C PRO A 48 -1.01 2.04 -17.93
N SER A 49 -1.96 1.51 -17.16
CA SER A 49 -1.94 0.10 -16.80
C SER A 49 -2.03 -0.80 -18.03
N VAL A 50 -1.22 -1.85 -18.03
CA VAL A 50 -1.24 -2.95 -19.01
C VAL A 50 -2.16 -4.11 -18.57
N PHE A 51 -2.76 -4.01 -17.38
CA PHE A 51 -3.63 -5.05 -16.85
C PHE A 51 -5.01 -4.98 -17.51
N ALA A 52 -5.61 -6.14 -17.77
CA ALA A 52 -6.95 -6.20 -18.37
C ALA A 52 -8.04 -5.61 -17.47
N ASN A 53 -7.95 -5.86 -16.15
CA ASN A 53 -8.89 -5.36 -15.14
C ASN A 53 -8.11 -4.71 -13.98
N PRO A 54 -7.60 -3.48 -14.14
CA PRO A 54 -6.76 -2.85 -13.13
C PRO A 54 -7.59 -2.23 -12.01
N LEU A 55 -7.10 -2.39 -10.78
CA LEU A 55 -7.36 -1.44 -9.71
C LEU A 55 -6.38 -0.28 -9.85
N ILE A 56 -6.89 0.91 -10.17
CA ILE A 56 -6.07 2.10 -10.37
C ILE A 56 -6.19 3.02 -9.16
N TYR A 57 -5.04 3.38 -8.60
CA TYR A 57 -4.91 4.32 -7.49
C TYR A 57 -4.18 5.58 -7.94
N ARG A 58 -4.75 6.75 -7.64
CA ARG A 58 -4.04 8.03 -7.75
C ARG A 58 -3.27 8.28 -6.47
N VAL A 59 -1.98 8.57 -6.58
CA VAL A 59 -1.14 8.97 -5.45
C VAL A 59 -1.46 10.41 -5.09
N LYS A 60 -1.88 10.64 -3.84
CA LYS A 60 -2.22 11.97 -3.31
C LYS A 60 -1.13 12.55 -2.44
N PHE A 61 -0.40 11.68 -1.78
CA PHE A 61 0.70 12.04 -0.92
C PHE A 61 1.67 10.85 -0.86
N HIS A 62 2.96 11.16 -0.74
CA HIS A 62 4.01 10.19 -0.52
C HIS A 62 5.06 10.79 0.40
N THR A 63 5.60 9.97 1.30
CA THR A 63 6.83 10.23 2.04
C THR A 63 7.61 8.93 2.17
N GLY A 64 8.94 9.02 2.19
CA GLY A 64 9.83 7.86 2.18
C GLY A 64 10.78 7.88 0.99
N ASN A 65 11.39 6.73 0.70
CA ASN A 65 12.50 6.60 -0.25
C ASN A 65 12.13 5.83 -1.52
N PHE A 66 10.85 5.53 -1.75
CA PHE A 66 10.37 4.62 -2.80
C PHE A 66 11.02 3.22 -2.71
N SER A 67 11.22 2.73 -1.49
CA SER A 67 11.72 1.41 -1.20
C SER A 67 10.57 0.39 -1.25
N TRP A 68 10.47 -0.31 -2.38
CA TRP A 68 9.50 -1.38 -2.59
C TRP A 68 9.96 -2.72 -2.00
N ASN A 69 10.42 -2.72 -0.75
CA ASN A 69 10.83 -3.93 -0.03
C ASN A 69 10.31 -3.92 1.43
N GLY A 70 10.05 -5.12 1.95
CA GLY A 70 9.58 -5.32 3.32
C GLY A 70 8.12 -5.76 3.43
N PHE A 71 7.47 -5.33 4.50
CA PHE A 71 6.09 -5.63 4.87
C PHE A 71 5.14 -4.53 4.40
N TYR A 72 4.17 -4.91 3.57
CA TYR A 72 3.20 -4.03 2.97
C TYR A 72 1.89 -4.11 3.72
N ARG A 73 1.30 -2.96 4.00
CA ARG A 73 -0.05 -2.88 4.55
C ARG A 73 -0.87 -1.89 3.77
N PHE A 74 -1.98 -2.36 3.22
CA PHE A 74 -3.02 -1.54 2.64
C PHE A 74 -4.14 -1.39 3.67
N SER A 75 -4.36 -0.17 4.15
CA SER A 75 -5.48 0.16 5.04
C SER A 75 -6.53 0.97 4.26
N PHE A 76 -7.71 0.39 4.09
CA PHE A 76 -8.80 0.96 3.31
C PHE A 76 -9.80 1.65 4.25
N MET A 77 -10.30 2.81 3.84
CA MET A 77 -11.31 3.56 4.59
C MET A 77 -12.18 4.39 3.66
N THR A 78 -13.46 4.53 3.99
CA THR A 78 -14.39 5.44 3.32
C THR A 78 -14.63 6.66 4.20
N LEU A 79 -14.42 7.85 3.63
CA LEU A 79 -14.40 9.12 4.35
C LEU A 79 -15.23 10.17 3.61
N SER A 80 -15.87 11.07 4.36
CA SER A 80 -16.40 12.31 3.79
C SER A 80 -15.27 13.24 3.31
N LYS A 81 -15.63 14.28 2.56
CA LYS A 81 -14.66 15.26 2.05
C LYS A 81 -13.95 16.01 3.18
N GLU A 82 -14.65 16.31 4.26
CA GLU A 82 -14.14 16.96 5.45
C GLU A 82 -13.17 16.03 6.19
N GLU A 83 -13.54 14.76 6.35
CA GLU A 83 -12.69 13.76 7.02
C GLU A 83 -11.43 13.42 6.21
N ILE A 84 -11.50 13.46 4.89
CA ILE A 84 -10.33 13.38 4.00
C ILE A 84 -9.33 14.49 4.34
N LYS A 85 -9.80 15.75 4.46
CA LYS A 85 -8.91 16.87 4.81
C LYS A 85 -8.26 16.67 6.18
N VAL A 86 -9.03 16.15 7.15
CA VAL A 86 -8.51 15.84 8.49
C VAL A 86 -7.47 14.73 8.43
N LEU A 87 -7.71 13.65 7.67
CA LEU A 87 -6.73 12.58 7.47
C LEU A 87 -5.45 13.13 6.81
N ASP A 88 -5.59 13.86 5.72
CA ASP A 88 -4.46 14.42 4.96
C ASP A 88 -3.59 15.34 5.86
N ALA A 89 -4.23 16.12 6.74
CA ALA A 89 -3.52 16.95 7.72
C ALA A 89 -2.77 16.11 8.78
N LYS A 90 -3.40 15.06 9.32
CA LYS A 90 -2.75 14.13 10.27
C LYS A 90 -1.54 13.43 9.65
N ILE A 91 -1.67 12.99 8.39
CA ILE A 91 -0.58 12.35 7.65
C ILE A 91 0.56 13.33 7.38
N SER A 92 0.25 14.56 6.99
CA SER A 92 1.27 15.61 6.78
C SER A 92 2.06 15.90 8.06
N GLN A 93 1.39 15.85 9.23
CA GLN A 93 2.06 15.98 10.52
C GLN A 93 2.91 14.77 10.90
N LEU A 94 2.52 13.56 10.51
CA LEU A 94 3.32 12.34 10.72
C LEU A 94 4.56 12.32 9.82
N ALA A 95 4.44 12.85 8.59
CA ALA A 95 5.47 12.82 7.56
C ALA A 95 6.64 13.80 7.79
N THR A 96 6.74 14.42 8.97
CA THR A 96 7.92 15.21 9.34
C THR A 96 9.06 14.29 9.81
N PRO A 97 10.33 14.57 9.50
CA PRO A 97 11.45 13.69 9.85
C PRO A 97 11.50 13.25 11.32
N GLU A 98 11.15 14.13 12.25
CA GLU A 98 11.16 13.86 13.69
C GLU A 98 10.02 12.95 14.17
N ARG A 99 8.99 12.74 13.35
CA ARG A 99 7.77 12.00 13.70
C ARG A 99 7.55 10.74 12.86
N LEU A 100 8.37 10.54 11.83
CA LEU A 100 8.31 9.32 11.02
C LEU A 100 8.59 8.11 11.91
N PRO A 101 7.70 7.11 11.93
CA PRO A 101 7.90 5.90 12.72
C PRO A 101 9.19 5.18 12.32
N LEU A 102 9.92 4.68 13.32
CA LEU A 102 11.06 3.81 13.06
C LEU A 102 10.61 2.55 12.30
N GLY A 103 11.41 2.14 11.32
CA GLY A 103 11.11 1.00 10.46
C GLY A 103 10.11 1.29 9.32
N LEU A 104 9.51 2.48 9.24
CA LEU A 104 8.70 2.88 8.09
C LEU A 104 9.60 3.26 6.91
N ASN A 105 9.53 2.50 5.82
CA ASN A 105 10.26 2.80 4.59
C ASN A 105 9.50 3.82 3.73
N ASP A 106 8.20 3.60 3.53
CA ASP A 106 7.36 4.42 2.68
C ASP A 106 5.91 4.48 3.16
N LEU A 107 5.29 5.64 2.95
CA LEU A 107 3.87 5.87 3.18
C LEU A 107 3.28 6.57 1.97
N PHE A 108 2.23 5.99 1.42
CA PHE A 108 1.44 6.55 0.32
C PHE A 108 -0.01 6.75 0.77
N VAL A 109 -0.56 7.92 0.45
CA VAL A 109 -2.01 8.13 0.46
C VAL A 109 -2.52 7.94 -0.94
N LEU A 110 -3.33 6.92 -1.12
CA LEU A 110 -3.88 6.52 -2.40
C LEU A 110 -5.38 6.81 -2.44
N GLN A 111 -5.87 7.23 -3.61
CA GLN A 111 -7.29 7.34 -3.91
C GLN A 111 -7.65 6.38 -5.04
N PRO A 112 -8.51 5.37 -4.82
CA PRO A 112 -9.02 4.54 -5.90
C PRO A 112 -9.73 5.40 -6.96
N GLN A 113 -9.40 5.23 -8.23
CA GLN A 113 -9.86 6.11 -9.30
C GLN A 113 -11.39 6.22 -9.41
N LYS A 114 -12.10 5.10 -9.16
CA LYS A 114 -13.57 5.03 -9.26
C LYS A 114 -14.29 5.37 -7.95
N ARG A 115 -13.57 5.63 -6.85
CA ARG A 115 -14.15 5.80 -5.51
C ARG A 115 -13.53 7.02 -4.81
N PRO A 116 -14.06 8.23 -5.05
CA PRO A 116 -13.42 9.47 -4.61
C PRO A 116 -13.39 9.67 -3.09
N ASN A 117 -14.33 9.03 -2.39
CA ASN A 117 -14.46 9.07 -0.94
C ASN A 117 -13.63 7.98 -0.25
N GLU A 118 -13.01 7.07 -1.00
CA GLU A 118 -12.11 6.08 -0.41
C GLU A 118 -10.68 6.62 -0.34
N ARG A 119 -10.00 6.26 0.75
CA ARG A 119 -8.56 6.40 0.90
C ARG A 119 -7.96 5.04 1.20
N VAL A 120 -6.80 4.80 0.62
CA VAL A 120 -5.98 3.64 0.94
C VAL A 120 -4.65 4.18 1.44
N LEU A 121 -4.35 3.90 2.69
CA LEU A 121 -3.03 4.15 3.25
C LEU A 121 -2.19 2.91 2.95
N LEU A 122 -1.25 3.04 2.01
CA LEU A 122 -0.25 2.02 1.74
C LEU A 122 1.01 2.38 2.52
N THR A 123 1.35 1.57 3.52
CA THR A 123 2.61 1.68 4.25
C THR A 123 3.50 0.49 3.97
N ILE A 124 4.78 0.74 3.77
CA ILE A 124 5.83 -0.27 3.60
C ILE A 124 6.78 -0.17 4.79
N TRP A 125 6.90 -1.24 5.54
CA TRP A 125 7.71 -1.34 6.76
C TRP A 125 8.88 -2.29 6.53
N GLN A 126 9.95 -2.13 7.29
CA GLN A 126 11.04 -3.12 7.29
C GLN A 126 10.52 -4.47 7.76
N LEU A 127 9.81 -4.49 8.90
CA LEU A 127 9.18 -5.68 9.48
C LEU A 127 7.72 -5.42 9.86
N ASP A 128 6.93 -6.49 9.99
CA ASP A 128 5.55 -6.43 10.51
C ASP A 128 5.51 -5.98 11.99
N SER A 129 6.56 -6.30 12.74
CA SER A 129 6.76 -5.91 14.13
C SER A 129 6.91 -4.39 14.29
N ASP A 130 7.53 -3.71 13.33
CA ASP A 130 7.71 -2.24 13.35
C ASP A 130 6.35 -1.53 13.28
N TYR A 131 5.48 -1.97 12.37
CA TYR A 131 4.09 -1.49 12.30
C TYR A 131 3.35 -1.75 13.61
N SER A 132 3.52 -2.96 14.18
CA SER A 132 2.90 -3.34 15.44
C SER A 132 3.35 -2.45 16.60
N ILE A 133 4.63 -2.06 16.64
CA ILE A 133 5.17 -1.11 17.62
C ILE A 133 4.55 0.28 17.39
N TRP A 134 4.51 0.76 16.14
CA TRP A 134 3.92 2.06 15.81
C TRP A 134 2.45 2.16 16.25
N ARG A 135 1.64 1.13 16.02
CA ARG A 135 0.22 1.04 16.45
C ARG A 135 0.00 1.27 17.95
N ARG A 136 1.02 1.03 18.77
CA ARG A 136 1.00 1.24 20.23
C ARG A 136 1.63 2.56 20.67
N SER A 137 2.21 3.32 19.75
CA SER A 137 2.87 4.59 20.03
C SER A 137 1.90 5.78 20.09
N GLU A 138 2.31 6.86 20.73
CA GLU A 138 1.55 8.12 20.78
C GLU A 138 1.31 8.71 19.38
N SER A 139 2.27 8.51 18.46
CA SER A 139 2.15 9.02 17.08
C SER A 139 1.04 8.34 16.27
N TYR A 140 0.56 7.16 16.69
CA TYR A 140 -0.57 6.48 16.07
C TYR A 140 -1.93 6.90 16.65
N GLU A 141 -1.96 7.51 17.85
CA GLU A 141 -3.20 7.88 18.54
C GLU A 141 -4.21 8.64 17.65
N PRO A 142 -3.79 9.65 16.84
CA PRO A 142 -4.72 10.37 15.97
C PRO A 142 -5.41 9.52 14.90
N PHE A 143 -4.86 8.32 14.60
CA PHE A 143 -5.33 7.43 13.55
C PHE A 143 -6.24 6.31 14.07
N LYS A 144 -6.27 6.04 15.38
CA LYS A 144 -7.11 5.00 15.99
C LYS A 144 -8.59 5.13 15.65
N ILE A 145 -9.08 6.36 15.50
CA ILE A 145 -10.48 6.61 15.12
C ILE A 145 -10.85 5.96 13.78
N TYR A 146 -9.89 5.79 12.86
CA TYR A 146 -10.15 5.16 11.57
C TYR A 146 -10.15 3.63 11.66
N SER A 147 -9.27 3.04 12.48
CA SER A 147 -9.11 1.57 12.54
C SER A 147 -9.97 0.89 13.61
N ASP A 148 -10.26 1.57 14.72
CA ASP A 148 -10.74 0.92 15.95
C ASP A 148 -12.20 1.30 16.28
N SER A 149 -12.73 2.37 15.69
CA SER A 149 -14.07 2.87 16.01
C SER A 149 -15.21 2.03 15.40
N GLY A 150 -14.90 1.19 14.39
CA GLY A 150 -15.91 0.54 13.54
C GLY A 150 -16.61 1.48 12.57
N ALA A 151 -16.35 2.79 12.63
CA ALA A 151 -16.74 3.74 11.59
C ALA A 151 -15.78 3.62 10.40
N TYR A 152 -16.17 4.16 9.25
CA TYR A 152 -15.32 4.27 8.04
C TYR A 152 -15.13 3.01 7.19
N ASN A 153 -15.89 1.94 7.44
CA ASN A 153 -15.77 0.68 6.69
C ASN A 153 -14.31 0.19 6.60
N TYR A 154 -13.58 0.37 7.70
CA TYR A 154 -12.16 0.07 7.75
C TYR A 154 -11.91 -1.42 7.55
N HIS A 155 -10.95 -1.73 6.69
CA HIS A 155 -10.38 -3.05 6.54
C HIS A 155 -8.94 -2.94 6.04
N ASP A 156 -8.17 -4.00 6.20
CA ASP A 156 -6.78 -4.01 5.78
C ASP A 156 -6.37 -5.31 5.12
N SER A 157 -5.26 -5.25 4.40
CA SER A 157 -4.63 -6.40 3.78
C SER A 157 -3.12 -6.25 3.89
N ASN A 158 -2.47 -7.34 4.26
CA ASN A 158 -1.06 -7.39 4.59
C ASN A 158 -0.34 -8.31 3.61
N TYR A 159 0.81 -7.86 3.12
CA TYR A 159 1.59 -8.59 2.12
C TYR A 159 3.08 -8.50 2.43
N THR A 160 3.85 -9.41 1.85
CA THR A 160 5.29 -9.29 1.70
C THR A 160 5.66 -9.35 0.22
N ALA A 161 6.83 -8.82 -0.14
CA ALA A 161 7.35 -9.04 -1.48
C ALA A 161 7.51 -10.54 -1.74
N TYR A 162 6.90 -11.04 -2.82
CA TYR A 162 6.99 -12.44 -3.16
C TYR A 162 8.41 -12.77 -3.63
N GLN A 163 9.15 -13.45 -2.77
CA GLN A 163 10.42 -14.06 -3.13
C GLN A 163 10.15 -15.55 -3.34
N LEU A 164 10.27 -16.02 -4.59
CA LEU A 164 10.51 -17.43 -4.82
C LEU A 164 11.87 -17.74 -4.17
N HIS A 165 11.85 -18.29 -2.95
CA HIS A 165 12.96 -19.14 -2.56
C HIS A 165 13.09 -20.18 -3.68
N SER A 166 14.28 -20.21 -4.26
CA SER A 166 14.78 -21.16 -5.23
C SER A 166 14.28 -22.57 -4.93
N LEU A 167 13.09 -22.92 -5.43
CA LEU A 167 12.65 -24.29 -5.66
C LEU A 167 13.16 -24.71 -7.04
N GLU A 168 14.46 -24.52 -7.23
CA GLU A 168 15.26 -25.27 -8.18
C GLU A 168 16.40 -25.83 -7.33
N SER A 169 16.17 -27.04 -6.84
CA SER A 169 17.18 -27.99 -6.37
C SER A 169 16.93 -29.29 -7.12
#